data_AF-A0A251U9H8-F1
#
_entry.id   AF-A0A251U9H8-F1
#
_cell.length_a   1.000
_cell.length_b   1.000
_cell.length_c   1.000
_cell.angle_alpha   90.00
_cell.angle_beta   90.00
_cell.angle_gamma   90.00
#
_symmetry.space_group_name_H-M   'P 1'
#
loop_
_entity.id
_entity.type
_entity.pdbx_description
1 polymer ?
#
loop_
_entity_poly.entity_id
_entity_poly.type
_entity_poly.pdbx_seq_one_letter_code
_entity_poly.pdbx_strand_id
1 'polypeptide(L)'
;MAVTRWLQLRPMMGCGCLIGSWFLIEGKTKILNKVEDGKTMTLTDALCKEIGPHELNLQSKVLEMSYNCDGNAVGNWSICCAPDQNKQFQQSFNAVIMTAPRGNVKEMKITKIGSPFLLNFIPEVSYMPISVIISTFKKENVKQLLEGFGVLVPDKEQKNGLRTLGTLFSSMMFPDRTSEDVYLYTTFVGG
;
A
#
# COMPACT_ATOMS: atom_id res chain seq x y z
N MET A 1 -11.55 6.56 -28.66
CA MET A 1 -12.78 5.72 -28.71
C MET A 1 -12.33 4.28 -28.59
N ALA A 2 -12.46 3.67 -27.42
CA ALA A 2 -12.27 2.24 -27.22
C ALA A 2 -13.21 1.83 -26.08
N VAL A 3 -14.21 1.03 -26.42
CA VAL A 3 -15.17 0.44 -25.49
C VAL A 3 -14.53 -0.84 -24.97
N THR A 4 -14.28 -0.95 -23.68
CA THR A 4 -13.75 -2.20 -23.10
C THR A 4 -14.84 -2.87 -22.27
N ARG A 5 -15.33 -3.98 -22.84
CA ARG A 5 -16.29 -4.93 -22.27
C ARG A 5 -15.55 -5.77 -21.23
N TRP A 6 -16.04 -5.81 -20.00
CA TRP A 6 -15.45 -6.61 -18.91
C TRP A 6 -15.74 -8.09 -19.13
N LEU A 7 -14.70 -8.93 -19.19
CA LEU A 7 -14.81 -10.39 -19.12
C LEU A 7 -14.47 -10.81 -17.68
N GLN A 8 -15.46 -11.36 -16.98
CA GLN A 8 -15.29 -11.92 -15.64
C GLN A 8 -14.90 -13.40 -15.77
N LEU A 9 -13.66 -13.75 -15.40
CA LEU A 9 -13.20 -15.14 -15.38
C LEU A 9 -13.02 -15.61 -13.93
N ARG A 10 -13.76 -16.68 -13.58
CA ARG A 10 -13.65 -17.41 -12.31
C ARG A 10 -12.32 -18.17 -12.23
N PRO A 11 -11.72 -18.36 -11.04
CA PRO A 11 -10.56 -19.21 -10.88
C PRO A 11 -10.96 -20.69 -10.84
N MET A 12 -10.34 -21.51 -11.68
CA MET A 12 -10.31 -22.97 -11.52
C MET A 12 -9.05 -23.37 -10.73
N MET A 13 -9.25 -24.28 -9.77
CA MET A 13 -8.18 -24.95 -9.02
C MET A 13 -7.28 -25.76 -9.95
N GLY A 14 -5.96 -25.67 -9.74
CA GLY A 14 -4.97 -26.53 -10.39
C GLY A 14 -3.55 -26.16 -9.92
N CYS A 15 -2.80 -27.16 -9.49
CA CYS A 15 -1.46 -27.08 -8.90
C CYS A 15 -0.43 -26.28 -9.72
N GLY A 16 0.50 -25.63 -9.02
CA GLY A 16 1.77 -25.13 -9.55
C GLY A 16 1.98 -23.63 -9.30
N CYS A 17 2.93 -23.30 -8.43
CA CYS A 17 3.44 -21.94 -8.21
C CYS A 17 3.64 -21.19 -9.53
N LEU A 18 3.00 -20.03 -9.68
CA LEU A 18 3.44 -18.85 -10.43
C LEU A 18 2.37 -17.75 -10.23
N ILE A 19 2.42 -17.04 -9.11
CA ILE A 19 1.55 -15.87 -8.88
C ILE A 19 2.29 -14.66 -9.45
N GLY A 20 2.21 -14.48 -10.77
CA GLY A 20 2.55 -13.21 -11.41
C GLY A 20 1.45 -12.20 -11.12
N SER A 21 1.79 -11.10 -10.44
CA SER A 21 0.86 -9.98 -10.28
C SER A 21 0.90 -9.13 -11.55
N TRP A 22 -0.22 -9.07 -12.27
CA TRP A 22 -0.34 -8.30 -13.52
C TRP A 22 -0.96 -6.95 -13.24
N PHE A 23 -0.25 -5.85 -13.53
CA PHE A 23 -0.81 -4.51 -13.51
C PHE A 23 -0.97 -3.99 -14.94
N LEU A 24 -2.19 -3.56 -15.26
CA LEU A 24 -2.53 -2.87 -16.51
C LEU A 24 -2.29 -1.38 -16.32
N ILE A 25 -1.29 -0.83 -17.01
CA ILE A 25 -1.14 0.61 -17.26
C ILE A 25 -1.22 0.76 -18.79
N GLU A 26 -2.12 1.62 -19.28
CA GLU A 26 -2.30 1.83 -20.71
C GLU A 26 -0.99 2.31 -21.34
N GLY A 27 -0.49 1.54 -22.32
CA GLY A 27 0.62 1.92 -23.19
C GLY A 27 1.97 1.29 -22.83
N LYS A 28 2.26 0.13 -23.42
CA LYS A 28 3.48 -0.72 -23.29
C LYS A 28 3.58 -1.56 -22.02
N THR A 29 3.39 -2.86 -22.19
CA THR A 29 3.77 -3.89 -21.22
C THR A 29 5.29 -3.90 -21.09
N LYS A 30 5.81 -3.35 -19.99
CA LYS A 30 7.20 -3.55 -19.57
C LYS A 30 7.18 -4.60 -18.46
N ILE A 31 7.80 -5.74 -18.70
CA ILE A 31 8.01 -6.74 -17.65
C ILE A 31 9.09 -6.18 -16.74
N LEU A 32 8.73 -5.80 -15.50
CA LEU A 32 9.70 -5.58 -14.44
C LEU A 32 10.25 -6.95 -14.05
N ASN A 33 11.36 -7.33 -14.68
CA ASN A 33 12.02 -8.59 -14.38
C ASN A 33 12.57 -8.55 -12.94
N LYS A 34 12.08 -9.51 -12.14
CA LYS A 34 12.72 -10.14 -10.99
C LYS A 34 13.13 -9.22 -9.83
N VAL A 35 12.31 -9.18 -8.79
CA VAL A 35 12.72 -8.79 -7.43
C VAL A 35 13.50 -9.98 -6.85
N GLU A 36 14.82 -9.96 -6.95
CA GLU A 36 15.69 -11.07 -6.50
C GLU A 36 15.97 -11.04 -4.99
N ASP A 37 15.80 -9.90 -4.34
CA ASP A 37 16.28 -9.60 -2.99
C ASP A 37 15.20 -9.78 -1.90
N GLY A 38 14.07 -10.40 -2.23
CA GLY A 38 13.00 -10.74 -1.27
C GLY A 38 12.38 -9.54 -0.53
N LYS A 39 12.76 -8.30 -0.86
CA LYS A 39 12.35 -7.08 -0.17
C LYS A 39 11.16 -6.46 -0.88
N THR A 40 10.07 -6.25 -0.15
CA THR A 40 8.85 -5.60 -0.69
C THR A 40 9.12 -4.19 -1.21
N MET A 41 10.10 -3.48 -0.62
CA MET A 41 10.48 -2.13 -1.02
C MET A 41 11.06 -2.07 -2.45
N THR A 42 11.71 -3.13 -2.92
CA THR A 42 12.38 -3.16 -4.23
C THR A 42 11.40 -2.95 -5.39
N LEU A 43 10.18 -3.47 -5.27
CA LEU A 43 9.13 -3.25 -6.27
C LEU A 43 8.72 -1.77 -6.32
N THR A 44 8.51 -1.16 -5.15
CA THR A 44 8.15 0.26 -5.06
C THR A 44 9.27 1.15 -5.61
N ASP A 45 10.53 0.84 -5.28
CA ASP A 45 11.68 1.58 -5.79
C ASP A 45 11.82 1.45 -7.31
N ALA A 46 11.56 0.26 -7.86
CA ALA A 46 11.56 0.05 -9.31
C ALA A 46 10.46 0.85 -10.00
N LEU A 47 9.25 0.90 -9.43
CA LEU A 47 8.15 1.73 -9.94
C LEU A 47 8.50 3.22 -9.87
N CYS A 48 9.07 3.69 -8.76
CA CYS A 48 9.51 5.08 -8.62
C CYS A 48 10.57 5.46 -9.67
N LYS A 49 11.50 4.55 -9.97
CA LYS A 49 12.53 4.76 -11.02
C LYS A 49 11.93 4.86 -12.42
N GLU A 50 10.91 4.06 -12.73
CA GLU A 50 10.24 4.08 -14.03
C GLU A 50 9.33 5.31 -14.23
N ILE A 51 8.63 5.76 -13.18
CA ILE A 51 7.81 6.97 -13.22
C ILE A 51 8.68 8.24 -13.36
N GLY A 52 9.85 8.25 -12.71
CA GLY A 52 10.78 9.36 -12.75
C GLY A 52 10.46 10.49 -11.76
N PRO A 53 11.43 11.37 -11.47
CA PRO A 53 11.35 12.32 -10.36
C PRO A 53 10.41 13.50 -10.61
N HIS A 54 10.06 13.80 -11.87
CA HIS A 54 9.22 14.93 -12.23
C HIS A 54 7.72 14.60 -12.21
N GLU A 55 7.37 13.32 -12.27
CA GLU A 55 5.98 12.84 -12.21
C GLU A 55 5.56 12.45 -10.78
N LEU A 56 6.54 12.16 -9.91
CA LEU A 56 6.31 11.78 -8.51
C LEU A 56 6.47 12.97 -7.56
N ASN A 57 5.34 13.55 -7.15
CA ASN A 57 5.31 14.64 -6.17
C ASN A 57 5.14 14.11 -4.74
N LEU A 58 6.26 13.95 -4.02
CA LEU A 58 6.26 13.60 -2.59
C LEU A 58 5.85 14.80 -1.73
N GLN A 59 5.48 14.51 -0.47
CA GLN A 59 5.09 15.53 0.53
C GLN A 59 3.99 16.51 0.08
N SER A 60 3.19 16.13 -0.93
CA SER A 60 2.18 16.98 -1.55
C SER A 60 0.78 16.45 -1.22
N LYS A 61 0.31 16.67 0.02
CA LYS A 61 -1.03 16.19 0.44
C LYS A 61 -2.10 16.96 -0.35
N VAL A 62 -2.99 16.23 -1.04
CA VAL A 62 -4.18 16.81 -1.66
C VAL A 62 -5.16 17.27 -0.57
N LEU A 63 -5.55 18.54 -0.63
CA LEU A 63 -6.49 19.14 0.32
C LEU A 63 -7.88 19.36 -0.29
N GLU A 64 -7.89 19.76 -1.57
CA GLU A 64 -9.13 20.09 -2.28
C GLU A 64 -9.09 19.58 -3.72
N MET A 65 -10.24 19.15 -4.20
CA MET A 65 -10.48 18.77 -5.59
C MET A 65 -11.74 19.47 -6.09
N SER A 66 -11.64 20.15 -7.22
CA SER A 66 -12.77 20.79 -7.87
C SER A 66 -12.97 20.23 -9.26
N TYR A 67 -14.23 19.93 -9.58
CA TYR A 67 -14.66 19.57 -10.93
C TYR A 67 -15.45 20.72 -11.55
N ASN A 68 -14.97 21.24 -12.67
CA ASN A 68 -15.64 22.26 -13.46
C ASN A 68 -16.05 21.72 -14.85
N CYS A 69 -17.17 22.20 -15.36
CA CYS A 69 -17.84 21.75 -16.56
C CYS A 69 -18.19 22.98 -17.42
N ASP A 70 -17.18 23.68 -17.93
CA ASP A 70 -17.37 24.92 -18.72
C ASP A 70 -17.46 24.67 -20.23
N GLY A 71 -18.05 23.54 -20.64
CA GLY A 71 -18.28 23.21 -22.06
C GLY A 71 -17.04 22.82 -22.88
N ASN A 72 -15.82 23.11 -22.40
CA ASN A 72 -14.56 22.55 -22.93
C ASN A 72 -14.17 21.27 -22.17
N ALA A 73 -13.71 20.25 -22.88
CA ALA A 73 -13.47 18.89 -22.33
C ALA A 73 -12.07 18.68 -21.71
N VAL A 74 -11.23 19.72 -21.64
CA VAL A 74 -9.82 19.60 -21.22
C VAL A 74 -9.60 20.32 -19.90
N GLY A 75 -9.03 19.63 -18.90
CA GLY A 75 -8.65 20.25 -17.63
C GLY A 75 -9.79 20.47 -16.62
N ASN A 76 -10.84 19.64 -16.68
CA ASN A 76 -12.04 19.78 -15.85
C ASN A 76 -11.79 19.54 -14.36
N TRP A 77 -10.72 18.86 -13.99
CA TRP A 77 -10.32 18.67 -12.60
C TRP A 77 -9.25 19.67 -12.22
N SER A 78 -9.37 20.27 -11.05
CA SER A 78 -8.35 21.07 -10.43
C SER A 78 -8.04 20.53 -9.04
N ILE A 79 -6.77 20.30 -8.76
CA ILE A 79 -6.28 19.69 -7.52
C ILE A 79 -5.42 20.70 -6.78
N CYS A 80 -5.79 20.99 -5.54
CA CYS A 80 -5.01 21.84 -4.65
C CYS A 80 -4.23 20.97 -3.67
N CYS A 81 -2.91 21.13 -3.68
CA CYS A 81 -1.99 20.40 -2.83
C CYS A 81 -1.31 21.35 -1.84
N ALA A 82 -1.06 20.87 -0.62
CA ALA A 82 -0.18 21.54 0.32
C ALA A 82 1.16 20.77 0.41
N PRO A 83 2.26 21.34 -0.10
CA PRO A 83 3.59 20.88 0.24
C PRO A 83 3.94 21.26 1.68
N ASP A 84 4.90 20.54 2.26
CA ASP A 84 5.44 20.71 3.63
C ASP A 84 5.97 22.14 3.96
N GLN A 85 5.98 23.06 2.98
CA GLN A 85 6.53 24.43 3.07
C GLN A 85 5.48 25.55 2.94
N ASN A 86 4.21 25.31 3.33
CA ASN A 86 3.12 26.30 3.37
C ASN A 86 2.72 26.97 2.04
N LYS A 87 3.30 26.59 0.91
CA LYS A 87 2.92 27.12 -0.42
C LYS A 87 1.93 26.20 -1.10
N GLN A 88 0.63 26.47 -0.98
CA GLN A 88 -0.36 25.72 -1.76
C GLN A 88 -0.14 25.94 -3.27
N PHE A 89 -0.25 24.87 -4.05
CA PHE A 89 -0.26 24.95 -5.50
C PHE A 89 -1.47 24.22 -6.06
N GLN A 90 -1.91 24.65 -7.24
CA GLN A 90 -3.09 24.17 -7.92
C GLN A 90 -2.69 23.69 -9.31
N GLN A 91 -3.16 22.50 -9.70
CA GLN A 91 -2.88 21.92 -11.01
C GLN A 91 -4.13 21.31 -11.64
N SER A 92 -4.26 21.47 -12.96
CA SER A 92 -5.40 20.98 -13.74
C SER A 92 -5.12 19.63 -14.40
N PHE A 93 -6.14 18.76 -14.44
CA PHE A 93 -6.07 17.41 -14.99
C PHE A 93 -7.37 17.05 -15.74
N ASN A 94 -7.28 16.07 -16.66
CA ASN A 94 -8.45 15.53 -17.36
C ASN A 94 -9.21 14.49 -16.54
N ALA A 95 -8.49 13.74 -15.70
CA ALA A 95 -9.02 12.68 -14.87
C ALA A 95 -8.22 12.57 -13.57
N VAL A 96 -8.84 11.98 -12.55
CA VAL A 96 -8.25 11.79 -11.22
C VAL A 96 -8.48 10.34 -10.79
N ILE A 97 -7.42 9.67 -10.34
CA ILE A 97 -7.48 8.34 -9.75
C ILE A 97 -7.29 8.49 -8.24
N MET A 98 -8.30 8.09 -7.46
CA MET A 98 -8.24 8.16 -5.99
C MET A 98 -7.72 6.85 -5.40
N THR A 99 -6.54 6.90 -4.78
CA THR A 99 -5.91 5.74 -4.11
C THR A 99 -5.72 5.96 -2.61
N ALA A 100 -6.13 7.12 -2.08
CA ALA A 100 -5.98 7.45 -0.66
C ALA A 100 -6.94 6.61 0.23
N PRO A 101 -6.55 6.31 1.48
CA PRO A 101 -7.45 5.67 2.43
C PRO A 101 -8.71 6.49 2.65
N ARG A 102 -9.81 5.81 2.94
CA ARG A 102 -11.15 6.42 3.10
C ARG A 102 -11.18 7.57 4.11
N GLY A 103 -10.44 7.44 5.22
CA GLY A 103 -10.33 8.49 6.24
C GLY A 103 -9.80 9.80 5.64
N ASN A 104 -8.71 9.72 4.87
CA ASN A 104 -8.13 10.86 4.18
C ASN A 104 -9.08 11.44 3.12
N VAL A 105 -9.80 10.60 2.38
CA VAL A 105 -10.77 11.07 1.36
C VAL A 105 -11.89 11.89 2.01
N LYS A 106 -12.35 11.52 3.20
CA LYS A 106 -13.38 12.27 3.94
C LYS A 106 -12.91 13.64 4.41
N GLU A 107 -11.61 13.83 4.64
CA GLU A 107 -11.02 15.13 5.01
C GLU A 107 -10.89 16.08 3.82
N MET A 108 -10.87 15.57 2.58
CA MET A 108 -10.71 16.39 1.39
C MET A 108 -11.97 17.21 1.10
N LYS A 109 -11.77 18.48 0.75
CA LYS A 109 -12.85 19.32 0.22
C LYS A 109 -13.08 18.94 -1.24
N ILE A 110 -14.27 18.50 -1.59
CA ILE A 110 -14.61 18.20 -2.99
C ILE A 110 -15.70 19.16 -3.42
N THR A 111 -15.52 19.82 -4.56
CA THR A 111 -16.52 20.70 -5.16
C THR A 111 -16.85 20.25 -6.58
N LYS A 112 -18.12 20.39 -6.95
CA LYS A 112 -18.64 20.11 -8.30
C LYS A 112 -19.43 21.34 -8.77
N ILE A 113 -18.97 21.96 -9.86
CA ILE A 113 -19.61 23.12 -10.49
C ILE A 113 -19.90 24.21 -9.42
N GLY A 114 -18.87 24.57 -8.66
CA GLY A 114 -18.96 25.59 -7.60
C GLY A 114 -19.69 25.18 -6.31
N SER A 115 -20.33 24.01 -6.26
CA SER A 115 -21.05 23.52 -5.07
C SER A 115 -20.26 22.45 -4.32
N PRO A 116 -20.30 22.40 -2.97
CA PRO A 116 -19.70 21.30 -2.22
C PRO A 116 -20.32 19.95 -2.56
N PHE A 117 -19.47 18.95 -2.83
CA PHE A 117 -19.87 17.56 -3.02
C PHE A 117 -19.66 16.79 -1.72
N LEU A 118 -20.77 16.51 -1.02
CA LEU A 118 -20.73 15.86 0.29
C LEU A 118 -20.49 14.35 0.15
N LEU A 119 -19.57 13.82 0.95
CA LEU A 119 -19.19 12.41 1.00
C LEU A 119 -19.94 11.61 2.09
N ASN A 120 -21.14 12.06 2.46
CA ASN A 120 -21.94 11.46 3.53
C ASN A 120 -22.46 10.05 3.20
N PHE A 121 -22.52 9.70 1.91
CA PHE A 121 -22.88 8.36 1.45
C PHE A 121 -21.77 7.32 1.68
N ILE A 122 -20.54 7.74 2.01
CA ILE A 122 -19.43 6.83 2.28
C ILE A 122 -19.56 6.30 3.72
N PRO A 123 -19.78 4.99 3.93
CA PRO A 123 -19.96 4.41 5.25
C PRO A 123 -18.72 4.58 6.12
N GLU A 124 -18.90 4.52 7.43
CA GLU A 124 -17.79 4.48 8.37
C GLU A 124 -17.09 3.10 8.32
N VAL A 125 -15.75 3.12 8.35
CA VAL A 125 -14.89 1.94 8.36
C VAL A 125 -13.89 2.15 9.48
N SER A 126 -13.83 1.17 10.38
CA SER A 126 -12.85 1.11 11.46
C SER A 126 -11.58 0.41 10.97
N TYR A 127 -10.43 0.96 11.35
CA TYR A 127 -9.11 0.39 11.09
C TYR A 127 -8.49 -0.04 12.42
N MET A 128 -8.00 -1.27 12.49
CA MET A 128 -7.34 -1.77 13.70
C MET A 128 -5.88 -1.28 13.75
N PRO A 129 -5.46 -0.60 14.82
CA PRO A 129 -4.07 -0.16 14.96
C PRO A 129 -3.18 -1.38 15.26
N ILE A 130 -2.15 -1.57 14.43
CA ILE A 130 -1.15 -2.63 14.60
C ILE A 130 0.23 -1.99 14.59
N SER A 131 1.09 -2.45 15.51
CA SER A 131 2.52 -2.14 15.55
C SER A 131 3.34 -3.35 15.15
N VAL A 132 4.42 -3.10 14.41
CA VAL A 132 5.38 -4.12 14.00
C VAL A 132 6.66 -3.93 14.81
N ILE A 133 7.04 -4.93 15.58
CA ILE A 133 8.26 -4.97 16.38
C ILE A 133 9.27 -5.87 15.67
N ILE A 134 10.41 -5.30 15.32
CA ILE A 134 11.55 -6.06 14.79
C ILE A 134 12.50 -6.35 15.94
N SER A 135 12.79 -7.62 16.18
CA SER A 135 13.73 -8.03 17.22
C SER A 135 14.75 -9.02 16.67
N THR A 136 15.95 -8.97 17.24
CA THR A 136 17.07 -9.80 16.84
C THR A 136 17.71 -10.46 18.05
N PHE A 137 18.02 -11.75 17.94
CA PHE A 137 18.70 -12.49 19.00
C PHE A 137 19.85 -13.29 18.40
N LYS A 138 21.01 -13.30 19.06
CA LYS A 138 22.09 -14.22 18.68
C LYS A 138 21.59 -15.66 18.76
N LYS A 139 21.98 -16.49 17.79
CA LYS A 139 21.54 -17.89 17.70
C LYS A 139 21.87 -18.68 18.97
N GLU A 140 23.04 -18.42 19.58
CA GLU A 140 23.48 -19.04 20.83
C GLU A 140 22.55 -18.78 22.03
N ASN A 141 21.77 -17.69 22.00
CA ASN A 141 20.86 -17.31 23.08
C ASN A 141 19.43 -17.88 22.88
N VAL A 142 19.15 -18.51 21.74
CA VAL A 142 17.84 -19.10 21.45
C VAL A 142 17.88 -20.60 21.73
N LYS A 143 17.37 -20.99 22.90
CA LYS A 143 17.44 -22.38 23.39
C LYS A 143 16.67 -23.38 22.56
N GLN A 144 15.48 -23.00 22.10
CA GLN A 144 14.61 -23.86 21.32
C GLN A 144 14.23 -23.12 20.04
N LEU A 145 14.68 -23.68 18.93
CA LEU A 145 14.30 -23.21 17.62
C LEU A 145 12.98 -23.89 17.21
N LEU A 146 12.05 -23.10 16.70
CA LEU A 146 10.85 -23.62 16.07
C LEU A 146 11.05 -23.52 14.56
N GLU A 147 10.93 -24.64 13.85
CA GLU A 147 10.97 -24.64 12.40
C GLU A 147 9.65 -24.15 11.82
N GLY A 148 9.73 -23.35 10.75
CA GLY A 148 8.56 -22.88 10.02
C GLY A 148 8.59 -21.38 9.74
N PHE A 149 7.44 -20.84 9.32
CA PHE A 149 7.29 -19.44 8.94
C PHE A 149 7.12 -18.49 10.15
N GLY A 150 6.61 -19.01 11.26
CA GLY A 150 6.27 -18.22 12.44
C GLY A 150 5.18 -18.85 13.28
N VAL A 151 4.65 -18.08 14.22
CA VAL A 151 3.59 -18.48 15.15
C VAL A 151 2.50 -17.40 15.19
N LEU A 152 1.24 -17.83 15.24
CA LEU A 152 0.11 -16.97 15.57
C LEU A 152 -0.35 -17.26 16.99
N VAL A 153 -0.77 -16.22 17.71
CA VAL A 153 -1.26 -16.31 19.08
C VAL A 153 -2.77 -16.08 19.06
N PRO A 154 -3.59 -17.11 19.34
CA PRO A 154 -5.03 -16.95 19.47
C PRO A 154 -5.38 -16.00 20.63
N ASP A 155 -6.41 -15.18 20.46
CA ASP A 155 -6.86 -14.19 21.46
C ASP A 155 -7.05 -14.78 22.87
N LYS A 156 -7.57 -16.01 22.96
CA LYS A 156 -7.75 -16.73 24.23
C LYS A 156 -6.47 -16.94 25.05
N GLU A 157 -5.28 -16.82 24.44
CA GLU A 157 -3.99 -16.98 25.11
C GLU A 157 -3.52 -15.72 25.84
N GLN A 158 -4.23 -14.60 25.71
CA GLN A 158 -3.96 -13.39 26.50
C GLN A 158 -4.05 -13.64 28.00
N LYS A 159 -4.97 -14.53 28.43
CA LYS A 159 -5.08 -14.97 29.83
C LYS A 159 -3.83 -15.71 30.32
N ASN A 160 -3.04 -16.27 29.40
CA ASN A 160 -1.78 -16.95 29.66
C ASN A 160 -0.57 -16.01 29.52
N GLY A 161 -0.80 -14.71 29.35
CA GLY A 161 0.23 -13.67 29.31
C GLY A 161 0.78 -13.35 27.91
N LEU A 162 0.32 -14.04 26.86
CA LEU A 162 0.73 -13.75 25.48
C LEU A 162 -0.08 -12.60 24.88
N ARG A 163 0.57 -11.45 24.64
CA ARG A 163 -0.08 -10.21 24.18
C ARG A 163 0.24 -9.82 22.73
N THR A 164 0.96 -10.67 22.01
CA THR A 164 1.26 -10.46 20.59
C THR A 164 0.17 -11.11 19.75
N LEU A 165 0.00 -10.67 18.50
CA LEU A 165 -0.86 -11.33 17.51
C LEU A 165 -0.15 -12.54 16.88
N GLY A 166 1.18 -12.43 16.77
CA GLY A 166 2.03 -13.44 16.17
C GLY A 166 3.41 -12.91 15.83
N THR A 167 4.30 -13.82 15.48
CA THR A 167 5.69 -13.54 15.15
C THR A 167 6.11 -14.35 13.94
N LEU A 168 6.69 -13.68 12.95
CA LEU A 168 7.34 -14.30 11.79
C LEU A 168 8.81 -14.57 12.09
N PHE A 169 9.31 -15.73 11.64
CA PHE A 169 10.71 -16.11 11.72
C PHE A 169 11.45 -15.63 10.47
N SER A 170 11.59 -14.31 10.36
CA SER A 170 12.03 -13.60 9.15
C SER A 170 13.37 -14.09 8.60
N SER A 171 14.36 -14.37 9.44
CA SER A 171 15.67 -14.88 8.99
C SER A 171 15.66 -16.35 8.56
N MET A 172 14.63 -17.13 8.91
CA MET A 172 14.49 -18.50 8.39
C MET A 172 13.92 -18.50 6.98
N MET A 173 12.98 -17.59 6.71
CA MET A 173 12.37 -17.43 5.39
C MET A 173 13.30 -16.73 4.40
N PHE A 174 14.00 -15.70 4.89
CA PHE A 174 14.86 -14.84 4.10
C PHE A 174 16.21 -14.68 4.84
N PRO A 175 17.11 -15.68 4.72
CA PRO A 175 18.39 -15.69 5.45
C PRO A 175 19.27 -14.48 5.16
N ASP A 176 19.12 -13.87 3.99
CA ASP A 176 19.81 -12.68 3.51
C ASP A 176 19.37 -11.37 4.19
N ARG A 177 18.36 -11.40 5.07
CA ARG A 177 17.87 -10.21 5.79
C ARG A 177 18.62 -9.90 7.09
N THR A 178 19.51 -10.78 7.55
CA THR A 178 20.27 -10.56 8.79
C THR A 178 21.64 -11.27 8.72
N SER A 179 22.49 -11.06 9.72
CA SER A 179 23.78 -11.75 9.80
C SER A 179 23.60 -13.24 10.14
N GLU A 180 24.52 -14.09 9.69
CA GLU A 180 24.39 -15.55 9.85
C GLU A 180 24.34 -16.04 11.29
N ASP A 181 24.80 -15.24 12.26
CA ASP A 181 24.87 -15.56 13.69
C ASP A 181 23.63 -15.10 14.49
N VAL A 182 22.63 -14.52 13.82
CA VAL A 182 21.46 -13.90 14.45
C VAL A 182 20.15 -14.46 13.86
N TYR A 183 19.12 -14.53 14.71
CA TYR A 183 17.73 -14.71 14.30
C TYR A 183 17.02 -13.36 14.24
N LEU A 184 16.27 -13.12 13.17
CA LEU A 184 15.41 -11.95 12.97
C LEU A 184 13.95 -12.36 13.12
N TYR A 185 13.24 -11.67 14.01
CA TYR A 185 11.82 -11.87 14.25
C TYR A 185 11.02 -10.61 13.94
N THR A 186 9.85 -10.80 13.34
CA THR A 186 8.89 -9.72 13.06
C THR A 186 7.61 -10.02 13.80
N THR A 187 7.36 -9.29 14.88
CA THR A 187 6.25 -9.51 15.81
C THR A 187 5.19 -8.44 15.63
N PHE A 188 3.92 -8.84 15.59
CA PHE A 188 2.77 -7.94 15.48
C PHE A 188 2.10 -7.77 16.84
N VAL A 189 1.81 -6.52 17.23
CA VAL A 189 1.20 -6.14 18.52
C VAL A 189 0.09 -5.12 18.29
N GLY A 190 -0.94 -5.13 19.14
CA GLY A 190 -2.18 -4.39 18.92
C GLY A 190 -3.20 -5.30 18.26
N GLY A 191 -3.92 -4.78 17.26
CA GLY A 191 -4.97 -5.51 16.55
C GLY A 191 -6.28 -5.60 17.30
#